data_AF-A0A972KFD8-F1
#
_entry.id   AF-A0A972KFD8-F1
#
_cell.length_a   1.000
_cell.length_b   1.000
_cell.length_c   1.000
_cell.angle_alpha   90.00
_cell.angle_beta   90.00
_cell.angle_gamma   90.00
#
_symmetry.space_group_name_H-M   'P 1'
#
loop_
_entity.id
_entity.type
_entity.pdbx_description
1 polymer ?
#
loop_
_entity_poly.entity_id
_entity_poly.type
_entity_poly.pdbx_seq_one_letter_code
_entity_poly.pdbx_strand_id
1 'polypeptide(L)' 'MCEAAGDYGVSPAGLALAWLRRHPVITASIIGPRRIDHFDPVEEALTLDLNDNDWAEIGAFFLESCGASQHP' A
#
# COMPACT_ATOMS: atom_id res chain seq x y z
N MET A 1 5.76 6.32 4.47
CA MET A 1 5.20 5.73 3.22
C MET A 1 5.88 6.21 1.94
N CYS A 2 6.04 7.51 1.67
CA CYS A 2 6.75 7.95 0.45
C CYS A 2 8.21 7.47 0.39
N GLU A 3 8.94 7.54 1.51
CA GLU A 3 10.31 7.03 1.62
C GLU A 3 10.37 5.52 1.36
N ALA A 4 9.58 4.74 2.11
CA ALA A 4 9.46 3.29 1.92
C ALA A 4 9.10 2.91 0.47
N ALA A 5 8.19 3.64 -0.19
CA ALA A 5 7.87 3.38 -1.60
C ALA A 5 9.07 3.57 -2.53
N GLY A 6 9.95 4.52 -2.21
CA GLY A 6 11.22 4.74 -2.90
C GLY A 6 12.17 3.53 -2.79
N ASP A 7 12.22 2.87 -1.64
CA ASP A 7 13.07 1.68 -1.43
C ASP A 7 12.63 0.49 -2.32
N TYR A 8 11.34 0.41 -2.62
CA TYR A 8 10.76 -0.59 -3.53
C TYR A 8 10.69 -0.12 -4.99
N GLY A 9 11.05 1.13 -5.29
CA GLY A 9 11.00 1.68 -6.65
C GLY A 9 9.58 1.81 -7.23
N VAL A 10 8.56 1.93 -6.37
CA VAL A 10 7.14 2.02 -6.77
C VAL A 10 6.52 3.33 -6.27
N SER A 11 5.32 3.64 -6.73
CA SER A 11 4.53 4.73 -6.17
C SER A 11 3.99 4.39 -4.77
N PRO A 12 3.66 5.39 -3.94
CA PRO A 12 2.99 5.15 -2.66
C PRO A 12 1.65 4.41 -2.81
N ALA A 13 0.95 4.62 -3.92
CA ALA A 13 -0.29 3.89 -4.23
C ALA A 13 -0.01 2.42 -4.57
N GLY A 14 1.06 2.14 -5.32
CA GLY A 14 1.49 0.77 -5.63
C GLY A 14 1.89 0.01 -4.38
N LEU A 15 2.68 0.65 -3.50
CA LEU A 15 3.04 0.06 -2.21
C LEU A 15 1.81 -0.23 -1.33
N ALA A 16 0.84 0.69 -1.26
CA ALA A 16 -0.40 0.49 -0.51
C ALA A 16 -1.23 -0.68 -1.05
N LEU A 17 -1.35 -0.79 -2.37
CA LEU A 17 -2.10 -1.86 -3.02
C LEU A 17 -1.40 -3.22 -2.87
N ALA A 18 -0.07 -3.28 -2.96
CA ALA A 18 0.72 -4.49 -2.68
C ALA A 18 0.53 -4.95 -1.24
N TRP A 19 0.53 -4.01 -0.29
CA TRP A 19 0.27 -4.28 1.12
C TRP A 19 -1.12 -4.88 1.36
N LEU A 20 -2.17 -4.29 0.76
CA LEU A 20 -3.53 -4.85 0.84
C LEU A 20 -3.62 -6.24 0.21
N ARG A 21 -2.98 -6.43 -0.95
CA ARG A 21 -3.00 -7.70 -1.70
C ARG A 21 -2.39 -8.87 -0.91
N ARG A 22 -1.37 -8.62 -0.08
CA ARG A 22 -0.70 -9.65 0.72
C ARG A 22 -1.53 -10.11 1.93
N HIS A 23 -2.51 -9.32 2.36
CA HIS A 23 -3.33 -9.62 3.53
C HIS A 23 -4.21 -10.87 3.27
N PRO A 24 -4.12 -11.93 4.10
CA PRO A 24 -4.71 -13.25 3.80
C PRO A 24 -6.24 -13.26 3.67
N VAL A 25 -6.94 -12.35 4.37
CA VAL A 25 -8.41 -12.26 4.32
C VAL A 25 -8.95 -11.29 3.26
N ILE A 26 -8.08 -10.57 2.54
CA ILE A 26 -8.49 -9.64 1.48
C ILE A 26 -8.49 -10.41 0.17
N THR A 27 -9.66 -10.51 -0.47
CA THR A 27 -9.82 -11.22 -1.74
C THR A 27 -9.51 -10.36 -2.96
N ALA A 28 -9.86 -9.06 -2.90
CA ALA A 28 -9.55 -8.08 -3.93
C ALA A 28 -9.64 -6.65 -3.40
N SER A 29 -8.76 -5.78 -3.88
CA SER A 29 -8.85 -4.33 -3.68
C SER A 29 -9.69 -3.69 -4.78
N ILE A 30 -10.64 -2.83 -4.40
CA ILE A 30 -11.47 -2.07 -5.35
C ILE A 30 -10.88 -0.67 -5.49
N ILE A 31 -10.59 -0.25 -6.73
CA ILE A 31 -10.08 1.09 -7.05
C ILE A 31 -11.00 1.81 -8.03
N GLY A 32 -11.01 3.15 -7.99
CA GLY A 32 -11.81 4.00 -8.87
C GLY A 32 -10.97 4.88 -9.83
N PRO A 33 -10.19 4.28 -10.75
CA PRO A 33 -9.38 5.04 -11.70
C PRO A 33 -10.27 5.81 -12.69
N ARG A 34 -9.86 7.04 -13.04
CA ARG A 34 -10.57 7.93 -13.99
C ARG A 34 -9.77 8.19 -15.26
N ARG A 35 -8.53 7.70 -15.31
CA ARG A 35 -7.57 7.83 -16.40
C ARG A 35 -6.79 6.52 -16.50
N ILE A 36 -6.25 6.22 -17.67
CA ILE A 36 -5.49 4.99 -17.89
C ILE A 36 -4.24 4.92 -17.00
N ASP A 37 -3.54 6.05 -16.84
CA ASP A 37 -2.34 6.17 -16.00
C ASP A 37 -2.61 5.89 -14.50
N HIS A 38 -3.87 5.87 -14.06
CA HIS A 38 -4.20 5.51 -12.68
C HIS A 38 -4.14 3.99 -12.43
N PHE A 39 -3.94 3.19 -13.48
CA PHE A 39 -3.71 1.75 -13.36
C PHE A 39 -2.23 1.39 -13.17
N ASP A 40 -1.30 2.32 -13.39
CA ASP A 40 0.14 2.07 -13.18
C ASP A 40 0.43 1.55 -11.74
N PRO A 41 -0.18 2.10 -10.67
CA PRO A 41 -0.03 1.55 -9.32
C PRO A 41 -0.56 0.12 -9.14
N VAL A 42 -1.52 -0.31 -9.97
CA VAL A 42 -2.02 -1.69 -9.95
C VAL A 42 -0.97 -2.63 -10.52
N GLU A 43 -0.30 -2.24 -11.61
CA GLU A 43 0.78 -3.01 -12.21
C GLU A 43 1.97 -3.13 -11.23
N GLU A 44 2.37 -2.02 -10.60
CA GLU A 44 3.36 -2.01 -9.52
C GLU A 44 2.98 -3.00 -8.40
N ALA A 45 1.73 -2.96 -7.93
CA ALA A 45 1.25 -3.82 -6.86
C ALA A 45 1.17 -5.32 -7.21
N LEU A 46 0.99 -5.63 -8.49
CA LEU A 46 0.95 -7.02 -8.97
C LEU A 46 2.35 -7.63 -9.12
N THR A 47 3.38 -6.79 -9.24
CA THR A 47 4.78 -7.22 -9.43
C THR A 47 5.61 -7.14 -8.16
N LEU A 48 5.17 -6.37 -7.16
CA LEU A 48 5.81 -6.25 -5.86
C LEU A 48 5.37 -7.37 -4.90
N ASP A 49 6.32 -8.25 -4.54
CA ASP A 49 6.14 -9.28 -3.51
C ASP A 49 6.66 -8.81 -2.15
N LEU A 50 5.75 -8.60 -1.19
CA LEU A 50 6.09 -8.26 0.18
C LEU A 50 6.21 -9.53 1.03
N ASN A 51 7.35 -9.67 1.72
CA ASN A 51 7.52 -10.70 2.74
C ASN A 51 6.75 -10.32 4.03
N ASP A 52 6.67 -11.23 5.00
CA ASP A 52 5.90 -11.00 6.24
C ASP A 52 6.43 -9.82 7.08
N ASN A 53 7.75 -9.61 7.09
CA ASN A 53 8.38 -8.50 7.82
C ASN A 53 8.06 -7.15 7.16
N ASP A 54 8.25 -7.07 5.85
CA ASP A 54 7.98 -5.86 5.07
C ASP A 54 6.49 -5.49 5.16
N TRP A 55 5.61 -6.50 5.07
CA TRP A 55 4.17 -6.31 5.23
C TRP A 55 3.81 -5.76 6.62
N ALA A 56 4.43 -6.27 7.69
CA ALA A 56 4.20 -5.78 9.04
C ALA A 56 4.73 -4.35 9.24
N GLU A 57 5.93 -4.06 8.72
CA GLU A 57 6.56 -2.74 8.83
C GLU A 57 5.73 -1.66 8.13
N ILE A 58 5.28 -1.92 6.89
CA ILE A 58 4.41 -1.01 6.16
C ILE A 58 3.06 -0.83 6.87
N GLY A 59 2.54 -1.88 7.50
CA GLY A 59 1.30 -1.84 8.28
C GLY A 59 1.38 -0.90 9.49
N ALA A 60 2.56 -0.71 10.07
CA ALA A 60 2.76 0.16 11.23
C ALA A 60 2.42 1.63 10.92
N PHE A 61 2.64 2.08 9.67
CA PHE A 61 2.29 3.44 9.25
C PHE A 61 0.80 3.78 9.45
N PHE A 62 -0.10 2.80 9.31
CA PHE A 62 -1.55 2.98 9.47
C PHE A 62 -1.98 2.99 10.94
N LEU A 63 -1.26 2.27 11.81
CA LEU A 63 -1.51 2.30 13.26
C LEU A 63 -1.10 3.65 13.86
N GLU A 64 -0.02 4.25 13.38
CA GLU A 64 0.40 5.60 13.75
C GLU A 64 -0.67 6.66 13.37
N SER A 65 -1.37 6.47 12.25
CA SER A 65 -2.43 7.39 11.83
C SER A 65 -3.71 7.26 12.68
N CYS A 66 -3.98 6.09 13.26
CA CYS A 66 -5.06 5.91 14.24
C CYS A 66 -4.81 6.64 15.57
N GLY A 67 -3.55 6.91 15.92
CA GLY A 67 -3.16 7.67 17.11
C GLY A 67 -3.11 9.19 16.93
N ALA A 68 -3.17 9.70 15.70
CA ALA A 68 -3.05 11.13 15.39
C ALA A 68 -4.39 11.89 15.30
N SER A 69 -5.53 11.22 15.56
CA SER A 69 -6.85 11.85 15.64
C SER A 69 -7.39 11.84 17.08
N GLN A 70 -6.60 12.35 18.03
CA GLN A 70 -7.13 12.95 19.26
C GLN A 70 -6.98 14.46 19.14
N HIS A 71 -7.91 15.06 18.40
CA HIS A 71 -8.22 16.48 18.56
C HIS A 71 -9.30 16.60 19.65
N PRO A 72 -9.17 17.55 20.60
CA PRO A 72 -10.21 17.83 21.60
C PRO A 72 -11.51 18.34 20.97
#